data_AF-A0A498FSC6-F1
#
_entry.id   AF-A0A498FSC6-F1
#
_cell.length_a   1.000
_cell.length_b   1.000
_cell.length_c   1.000
_cell.angle_alpha   90.00
_cell.angle_beta   90.00
_cell.angle_gamma   90.00
#
_symmetry.space_group_name_H-M   'P 1'
#
loop_
_entity.id
_entity.type
_entity.pdbx_description
1 polymer ?
#
loop_
_entity_poly.entity_id
_entity_poly.type
_entity_poly.pdbx_seq_one_letter_code
_entity_poly.pdbx_strand_id
1 'polypeptide(L)'
;MANDKISATFISPWNRDGGLATYSRELVPHLRESCDINVVPWDSEPIYVRGSGIPVFRYKLLTSMLQQDVVHIQYTFGRYLLSFPVLLFISALFRTRVIVTQHERFDNLWMSDILFLYHQLLYYFVDTVIVHTEYRKQMIWDRHQTRVEVVEHGIIARENVNREPRQIETILFPGGIRPIKGHEVAISALTALDGINLRIVGGIGNERYYRGLRSQAKDLGVDNQIDWLNRFVSDDELFSEFQKADLVILPYESHTSMSGILSHAISWQVPVVLTDCPAFRHVVDCEEAFVTRRDGRAYAAAIQEMDRNKAVQQQLINEFQCTSKNYSWKSIAARTADIYND
;
A
#
# COMPACT_ATOMS: atom_id res chain seq x y z
N MET A 1 14.89 37.25 7.24
CA MET A 1 13.48 36.94 6.91
C MET A 1 13.31 35.48 7.25
N ALA A 2 12.48 35.14 8.23
CA ALA A 2 12.19 33.74 8.52
C ALA A 2 11.54 33.17 7.25
N ASN A 3 12.06 32.05 6.74
CA ASN A 3 11.42 31.34 5.65
C ASN A 3 10.14 30.76 6.25
N ASP A 4 9.00 31.44 6.06
CA ASP A 4 7.72 30.93 6.55
C ASP A 4 7.47 29.60 5.84
N LYS A 5 7.56 28.51 6.61
CA LYS A 5 7.27 27.18 6.11
C LYS A 5 5.82 27.13 5.68
N ILE A 6 5.55 26.55 4.52
CA ILE A 6 4.18 26.31 4.09
C ILE A 6 3.42 25.48 5.14
N SER A 7 2.19 25.89 5.42
CA SER A 7 1.34 25.29 6.43
C SER A 7 0.27 24.40 5.77
N ALA A 8 0.15 23.15 6.22
CA ALA A 8 -0.82 22.20 5.68
C ALA A 8 -1.63 21.47 6.76
N THR A 9 -2.95 21.44 6.54
CA THR A 9 -3.87 20.54 7.24
C THR A 9 -3.81 19.15 6.59
N PHE A 10 -3.36 18.14 7.32
CA PHE A 10 -3.27 16.78 6.84
C PHE A 10 -4.40 15.91 7.40
N ILE A 11 -5.34 15.50 6.56
CA ILE A 11 -6.53 14.74 6.92
C ILE A 11 -6.28 13.26 6.65
N SER A 12 -6.29 12.42 7.69
CA SER A 12 -5.94 10.99 7.59
C SER A 12 -6.67 10.13 8.63
N PRO A 13 -6.92 8.83 8.37
CA PRO A 13 -7.40 7.84 9.36
C PRO A 13 -6.34 7.47 10.41
N TRP A 14 -5.75 8.50 11.05
CA TRP A 14 -4.55 8.43 11.90
C TRP A 14 -4.63 7.46 13.09
N ASN A 15 -5.83 7.31 13.68
CA ASN A 15 -6.03 6.57 14.93
C ASN A 15 -6.31 5.07 14.73
N ARG A 16 -6.17 4.53 13.51
CA ARG A 16 -6.45 3.11 13.22
C ARG A 16 -5.19 2.31 12.99
N ASP A 17 -5.32 1.00 13.17
CA ASP A 17 -4.37 0.04 12.64
C ASP A 17 -4.66 -0.21 11.15
N GLY A 18 -3.62 -0.13 10.31
CA GLY A 18 -3.71 -0.43 8.88
C GLY A 18 -2.77 0.42 8.01
N GLY A 19 -2.64 0.02 6.74
CA GLY A 19 -1.64 0.59 5.82
C GLY A 19 -1.73 2.10 5.61
N LEU A 20 -2.92 2.70 5.62
CA LEU A 20 -3.12 4.15 5.46
C LEU A 20 -2.61 4.94 6.67
N ALA A 21 -2.93 4.46 7.87
CA ALA A 21 -2.46 5.08 9.09
C ALA A 21 -0.94 4.94 9.21
N THR A 22 -0.38 3.79 8.82
CA THR A 22 1.08 3.60 8.72
C THR A 22 1.69 4.56 7.70
N TYR A 23 1.17 4.65 6.47
CA TYR A 23 1.63 5.62 5.46
C TYR A 23 1.71 7.04 6.03
N SER A 24 0.65 7.46 6.72
CA SER A 24 0.55 8.78 7.34
C SER A 24 1.61 9.00 8.43
N ARG A 25 1.78 8.00 9.31
CA ARG A 25 2.70 8.05 10.44
C ARG A 25 4.16 8.06 10.01
N GLU A 26 4.46 7.47 8.85
CA GLU A 26 5.80 7.50 8.26
C GLU A 26 6.05 8.81 7.49
N LEU A 27 5.07 9.31 6.72
CA LEU A 27 5.25 10.50 5.89
C LEU A 27 5.31 11.80 6.71
N VAL A 28 4.41 11.98 7.67
CA VAL A 28 4.24 13.26 8.38
C VAL A 28 5.47 13.71 9.18
N PRO A 29 6.19 12.84 9.92
CA PRO A 29 7.41 13.25 10.62
C PRO A 29 8.44 13.88 9.68
N HIS A 30 8.64 13.31 8.49
CA HIS A 30 9.56 13.85 7.50
C HIS A 30 9.03 15.12 6.82
N LEU A 31 7.72 15.22 6.57
CA LEU A 31 7.12 16.46 6.07
C LEU A 31 7.30 17.64 7.04
N ARG A 32 7.28 17.38 8.36
CA ARG A 32 7.48 18.43 9.37
C ARG A 32 8.90 19.01 9.37
N GLU A 33 9.86 18.34 8.74
CA GLU A 33 11.21 18.88 8.56
C GLU A 33 11.18 20.15 7.69
N SER A 34 10.31 20.20 6.67
CA SER A 34 10.21 21.30 5.69
C SER A 34 8.91 22.12 5.77
N CYS A 35 7.81 21.56 6.26
CA CYS A 35 6.48 22.18 6.29
C CYS A 35 5.92 22.27 7.72
N ASP A 36 4.95 23.14 7.98
CA ASP A 36 4.15 23.12 9.21
C ASP A 36 2.92 22.23 9.01
N ILE A 37 2.91 21.02 9.61
CA ILE A 37 1.86 20.02 9.37
C ILE A 37 0.98 19.84 10.60
N ASN A 38 -0.28 20.30 10.49
CA ASN A 38 -1.33 20.00 11.45
C ASN A 38 -2.12 18.75 11.03
N VAL A 39 -2.06 17.68 11.82
CA VAL A 39 -2.78 16.44 11.52
C VAL A 39 -4.19 16.50 12.11
N VAL A 40 -5.20 16.34 11.26
CA VAL A 40 -6.59 16.19 11.68
C VAL A 40 -7.02 14.73 11.49
N PRO A 41 -7.18 13.96 12.58
CA PRO A 41 -7.62 12.58 12.48
C PRO A 41 -9.05 12.51 11.95
N TRP A 42 -9.25 11.72 10.91
CA TRP A 42 -10.52 11.57 10.19
C TRP A 42 -10.86 10.10 9.96
N ASP A 43 -11.90 9.63 10.65
CA ASP A 43 -12.37 8.24 10.59
C ASP A 43 -13.90 8.17 10.58
N SER A 44 -14.56 9.07 9.84
CA SER A 44 -16.00 8.98 9.61
C SER A 44 -16.31 8.02 8.48
N GLU A 45 -17.30 7.17 8.71
CA GLU A 45 -18.07 6.41 7.72
C GLU A 45 -17.37 5.24 7.00
N PRO A 46 -17.25 4.05 7.61
CA PRO A 46 -17.38 2.85 6.78
C PRO A 46 -18.83 2.82 6.27
N ILE A 47 -19.04 2.70 4.96
CA ILE A 47 -20.37 2.52 4.31
C ILE A 47 -21.27 1.51 5.07
N TYR A 48 -20.67 0.56 5.79
CA TYR A 48 -21.34 -0.56 6.44
C TYR A 48 -21.49 -0.47 7.97
N VAL A 49 -20.92 0.53 8.67
CA VAL A 49 -20.75 0.42 10.15
C VAL A 49 -21.20 1.62 10.97
N ARG A 50 -21.22 2.86 10.45
CA ARG A 50 -21.59 4.04 11.28
C ARG A 50 -22.44 5.02 10.49
N GLY A 51 -23.61 5.34 11.05
CA GLY A 51 -24.53 6.34 10.52
C GLY A 51 -23.86 7.68 10.25
N SER A 52 -24.49 8.45 9.36
CA SER A 52 -24.08 9.68 8.69
C SER A 52 -23.83 10.91 9.58
N GLY A 53 -23.23 10.72 10.76
CA GLY A 53 -22.85 11.82 11.64
C GLY A 53 -21.62 12.53 11.07
N ILE A 54 -21.82 13.38 10.07
CA ILE A 54 -20.81 14.22 9.40
C ILE A 54 -20.01 14.99 10.47
N PRO A 55 -18.77 14.60 10.82
CA PRO A 55 -17.94 15.37 11.75
C PRO A 55 -17.24 16.54 11.03
N VAL A 56 -17.67 16.88 9.81
CA VAL A 56 -17.05 17.92 8.96
C VAL A 56 -17.20 19.31 9.59
N PHE A 57 -18.20 19.50 10.46
CA PHE A 57 -18.38 20.73 11.24
C PHE A 57 -17.61 20.77 12.56
N ARG A 58 -16.63 19.89 12.76
CA ARG A 58 -15.73 20.04 13.91
C ARG A 58 -15.01 21.38 13.80
N TYR A 59 -15.24 22.25 14.78
CA TYR A 59 -14.60 23.57 14.87
C TYR A 59 -13.10 23.53 14.58
N LYS A 60 -12.38 22.55 15.16
CA LYS A 60 -10.94 22.35 14.92
C LYS A 60 -10.56 22.09 13.46
N LEU A 61 -11.38 21.37 12.71
CA LEU A 61 -11.13 21.12 11.28
C LEU A 61 -11.36 22.40 10.49
N LEU A 62 -12.49 23.08 10.71
CA LEU A 62 -12.83 24.34 10.02
C LEU A 62 -11.76 25.42 10.27
N THR A 63 -11.34 25.60 11.52
CA THR A 63 -10.27 26.56 11.85
C THR A 63 -8.95 26.18 11.22
N SER A 64 -8.60 24.88 11.19
CA SER A 64 -7.37 24.41 10.55
C SER A 64 -7.39 24.67 9.05
N MET A 65 -8.49 24.35 8.35
CA MET A 65 -8.61 24.58 6.91
C MET A 65 -8.58 26.07 6.55
N LEU A 66 -9.11 26.94 7.43
CA LEU A 66 -9.09 28.39 7.22
C LEU A 66 -7.70 29.02 7.48
N GLN A 67 -6.92 28.45 8.41
CA GLN A 67 -5.65 29.03 8.87
C GLN A 67 -4.42 28.52 8.11
N GLN A 68 -4.56 27.48 7.30
CA GLN A 68 -3.46 26.79 6.64
C GLN A 68 -3.49 27.06 5.14
N ASP A 69 -2.34 27.01 4.50
CA ASP A 69 -2.20 27.30 3.06
C ASP A 69 -2.79 26.15 2.22
N VAL A 70 -2.65 24.92 2.72
CA VAL A 70 -3.01 23.67 2.01
C VAL A 70 -3.86 22.75 2.88
N VAL A 71 -4.80 22.05 2.26
CA VAL A 71 -5.50 20.88 2.83
C VAL A 71 -5.08 19.64 2.04
N HIS A 72 -4.33 18.75 2.65
CA HIS A 72 -3.97 17.46 2.08
C HIS A 72 -4.86 16.36 2.66
N ILE A 73 -5.70 15.77 1.82
CA ILE A 73 -6.61 14.67 2.16
C ILE A 73 -6.02 13.33 1.72
N GLN A 74 -5.78 12.42 2.67
CA GLN A 74 -5.57 11.00 2.35
C GLN A 74 -6.89 10.32 2.06
N TYR A 75 -7.19 10.23 0.78
CA TYR A 75 -8.49 9.83 0.30
C TYR A 75 -8.64 8.32 0.19
N THR A 76 -9.76 7.84 0.72
CA THR A 76 -10.26 6.48 0.55
C THR A 76 -11.75 6.50 0.27
N PHE A 77 -12.16 5.93 -0.85
CA PHE A 77 -13.54 5.98 -1.30
C PHE A 77 -14.51 5.51 -0.22
N GLY A 78 -14.22 4.36 0.40
CA GLY A 78 -15.12 3.73 1.37
C GLY A 78 -15.38 4.57 2.63
N ARG A 79 -14.64 5.68 2.82
CA ARG A 79 -14.70 6.58 3.99
C ARG A 79 -15.07 8.01 3.66
N TYR A 80 -14.77 8.42 2.43
CA TYR A 80 -14.90 9.80 2.01
C TYR A 80 -16.05 10.02 1.03
N LEU A 81 -16.87 9.00 0.73
CA LEU A 81 -17.97 9.09 -0.22
C LEU A 81 -18.87 10.32 0.02
N LEU A 82 -19.33 10.58 1.24
CA LEU A 82 -20.19 11.74 1.52
C LEU A 82 -19.41 12.95 2.05
N SER A 83 -18.29 12.72 2.72
CA SER A 83 -17.51 13.81 3.33
C SER A 83 -16.62 14.55 2.33
N PHE A 84 -16.20 13.91 1.24
CA PHE A 84 -15.29 14.54 0.28
C PHE A 84 -15.87 15.78 -0.41
N PRO A 85 -17.11 15.78 -0.96
CA PRO A 85 -17.69 16.99 -1.53
C PRO A 85 -17.84 18.12 -0.52
N VAL A 86 -18.11 17.78 0.76
CA VAL A 86 -18.23 18.76 1.83
C VAL A 86 -16.86 19.38 2.15
N LEU A 87 -15.80 18.57 2.21
CA LEU A 87 -14.44 19.07 2.38
C LEU A 87 -14.04 19.98 1.21
N LEU A 88 -14.33 19.59 -0.03
CA LEU A 88 -14.07 20.40 -1.23
C LEU A 88 -14.84 21.73 -1.19
N PHE A 89 -16.12 21.68 -0.80
CA PHE A 89 -16.94 22.89 -0.66
C PHE A 89 -16.38 23.85 0.39
N ILE A 90 -15.97 23.34 1.55
CA ILE A 90 -15.38 24.16 2.62
C ILE A 90 -14.03 24.75 2.18
N SER A 91 -13.17 23.96 1.54
CA SER A 91 -11.91 24.46 1.00
C SER A 91 -12.16 25.55 -0.04
N ALA A 92 -13.13 25.38 -0.94
CA ALA A 92 -13.51 26.41 -1.91
C ALA A 92 -14.05 27.68 -1.24
N LEU A 93 -14.86 27.55 -0.17
CA LEU A 93 -15.37 28.67 0.62
C LEU A 93 -14.25 29.47 1.29
N PHE A 94 -13.22 28.78 1.78
CA PHE A 94 -12.06 29.40 2.42
C PHE A 94 -10.93 29.75 1.43
N ARG A 95 -11.08 29.38 0.14
CA ARG A 95 -10.06 29.51 -0.90
C ARG A 95 -8.74 28.83 -0.54
N THR A 96 -8.83 27.71 0.19
CA THR A 96 -7.68 26.90 0.58
C THR A 96 -7.38 25.88 -0.51
N ARG A 97 -6.10 25.73 -0.88
CA ARG A 97 -5.67 24.76 -1.88
C ARG A 97 -5.91 23.33 -1.40
N VAL A 98 -6.39 22.45 -2.26
CA VAL A 98 -6.71 21.06 -1.96
C VAL A 98 -5.80 20.10 -2.71
N ILE A 99 -5.11 19.26 -1.95
CA ILE A 99 -4.30 18.16 -2.44
C ILE A 99 -4.91 16.85 -1.97
N VAL A 100 -4.96 15.85 -2.85
CA VAL A 100 -5.55 14.55 -2.53
C VAL A 100 -4.57 13.44 -2.88
N THR A 101 -4.17 12.61 -1.91
CA THR A 101 -3.49 11.34 -2.21
C THR A 101 -4.52 10.22 -2.33
N GLN A 102 -4.57 9.57 -3.49
CA GLN A 102 -5.51 8.49 -3.77
C GLN A 102 -4.92 7.13 -3.36
N HIS A 103 -5.50 6.50 -2.32
CA HIS A 103 -5.00 5.22 -1.82
C HIS A 103 -5.92 4.00 -2.09
N GLU A 104 -7.09 4.18 -2.71
CA GLU A 104 -8.06 3.09 -2.95
C GLU A 104 -8.43 2.91 -4.42
N ARG A 105 -8.90 1.69 -4.75
CA ARG A 105 -9.59 1.33 -6.00
C ARG A 105 -11.03 0.96 -5.69
N PHE A 106 -11.96 1.37 -6.54
CA PHE A 106 -13.39 0.99 -6.50
C PHE A 106 -13.76 0.02 -7.63
N ASP A 107 -12.76 -0.44 -8.39
CA ASP A 107 -12.90 -1.27 -9.60
C ASP A 107 -13.63 -2.60 -9.31
N ASN A 108 -13.58 -3.07 -8.07
CA ASN A 108 -14.20 -4.33 -7.63
C ASN A 108 -15.65 -4.17 -7.12
N LEU A 109 -16.18 -2.95 -7.12
CA LEU A 109 -17.54 -2.68 -6.67
C LEU A 109 -18.52 -2.75 -7.84
N TRP A 110 -19.74 -3.22 -7.60
CA TRP A 110 -20.78 -3.35 -8.63
C TRP A 110 -21.23 -2.02 -9.27
N MET A 111 -20.86 -0.87 -8.67
CA MET A 111 -21.10 0.48 -9.18
C MET A 111 -19.81 1.19 -9.62
N SER A 112 -18.74 0.45 -9.94
CA SER A 112 -17.42 0.99 -10.26
C SER A 112 -17.45 2.15 -11.26
N ASP A 113 -18.26 2.08 -12.32
CA ASP A 113 -18.39 3.15 -13.33
C ASP A 113 -19.03 4.43 -12.79
N ILE A 114 -20.06 4.31 -11.95
CA ILE A 114 -20.72 5.46 -11.31
C ILE A 114 -19.74 6.13 -10.34
N LEU A 115 -19.02 5.31 -9.57
CA LEU A 115 -18.01 5.80 -8.63
C LEU A 115 -16.85 6.44 -9.38
N PHE A 116 -16.41 5.87 -10.49
CA PHE A 116 -15.43 6.47 -11.37
C PHE A 116 -15.86 7.87 -11.77
N LEU A 117 -17.05 7.99 -12.37
CA LEU A 117 -17.61 9.27 -12.80
C LEU A 117 -17.69 10.28 -11.64
N TYR A 118 -18.13 9.84 -10.46
CA TYR A 118 -18.17 10.66 -9.26
C TYR A 118 -16.81 11.27 -8.91
N HIS A 119 -15.74 10.48 -8.88
CA HIS A 119 -14.40 11.01 -8.59
C HIS A 119 -13.91 11.98 -9.66
N GLN A 120 -14.12 11.63 -10.93
CA GLN A 120 -13.71 12.49 -12.04
C GLN A 120 -14.40 13.87 -11.97
N LEU A 121 -15.69 13.90 -11.64
CA LEU A 121 -16.41 15.17 -11.44
C LEU A 121 -15.87 15.98 -10.26
N LEU A 122 -15.43 15.32 -9.19
CA LEU A 122 -14.86 16.01 -8.02
C LEU A 122 -13.44 16.51 -8.24
N TYR A 123 -12.65 15.87 -9.11
CA TYR A 123 -11.29 16.32 -9.46
C TYR A 123 -11.24 17.68 -10.15
N TYR A 124 -12.37 18.23 -10.61
CA TYR A 124 -12.45 19.63 -11.03
C TYR A 124 -12.20 20.62 -9.89
N PHE A 125 -12.51 20.23 -8.65
CA PHE A 125 -12.39 21.04 -7.44
C PHE A 125 -11.13 20.70 -6.62
N VAL A 126 -10.23 19.89 -7.18
CA VAL A 126 -8.95 19.53 -6.57
C VAL A 126 -7.84 20.22 -7.36
N ASP A 127 -6.89 20.81 -6.63
CA ASP A 127 -5.74 21.50 -7.22
C ASP A 127 -4.66 20.50 -7.66
N THR A 128 -4.40 19.48 -6.84
CA THR A 128 -3.46 18.40 -7.18
C THR A 128 -3.95 17.04 -6.69
N VAL A 129 -3.88 16.03 -7.56
CA VAL A 129 -4.16 14.63 -7.22
C VAL A 129 -2.84 13.85 -7.24
N ILE A 130 -2.43 13.34 -6.09
CA ILE A 130 -1.28 12.46 -5.94
C ILE A 130 -1.72 11.00 -6.12
N VAL A 131 -1.04 10.29 -7.01
CA VAL A 131 -1.19 8.84 -7.21
C VAL A 131 0.16 8.15 -7.09
N HIS A 132 0.17 6.86 -6.77
CA HIS A 132 1.42 6.12 -6.50
C HIS A 132 2.04 5.42 -7.70
N THR A 133 1.40 5.46 -8.87
CA THR A 133 1.88 4.77 -10.08
C THR A 133 1.42 5.49 -11.34
N GLU A 134 2.21 5.44 -12.40
CA GLU A 134 1.82 5.94 -13.73
C GLU A 134 0.55 5.26 -14.26
N TYR A 135 0.36 3.97 -13.98
CA TYR A 135 -0.86 3.27 -14.36
C TYR A 135 -2.13 3.91 -13.76
N ARG A 136 -2.05 4.36 -12.50
CA ARG A 136 -3.19 5.06 -11.85
C ARG A 136 -3.37 6.46 -12.41
N LYS A 137 -2.29 7.15 -12.75
CA LYS A 137 -2.36 8.42 -13.46
C LYS A 137 -3.13 8.26 -14.76
N GLN A 138 -2.80 7.28 -15.59
CA GLN A 138 -3.48 6.99 -16.86
C GLN A 138 -4.98 6.64 -16.73
N MET A 139 -5.45 6.21 -15.56
CA MET A 139 -6.88 5.95 -15.33
C MET A 139 -7.70 7.23 -15.11
N ILE A 140 -7.06 8.37 -14.79
CA ILE A 140 -7.74 9.65 -14.58
C ILE A 140 -8.00 10.31 -15.96
N TRP A 141 -9.12 11.02 -16.14
CA TRP A 141 -9.40 11.66 -17.43
C TRP A 141 -8.29 12.63 -17.87
N ASP A 142 -8.02 12.67 -19.17
CA ASP A 142 -6.98 13.51 -19.80
C ASP A 142 -7.01 14.97 -19.34
N ARG A 143 -8.22 15.52 -19.15
CA ARG A 143 -8.43 16.90 -18.71
C ARG A 143 -7.93 17.20 -17.29
N HIS A 144 -7.71 16.18 -16.46
CA HIS A 144 -7.16 16.33 -15.11
C HIS A 144 -5.67 15.99 -15.06
N GLN A 145 -5.09 15.38 -16.11
CA GLN A 145 -3.71 14.86 -16.10
C GLN A 145 -2.65 15.89 -15.71
N THR A 146 -2.84 17.15 -16.07
CA THR A 146 -1.92 18.26 -15.74
C THR A 146 -1.91 18.60 -14.24
N ARG A 147 -2.85 18.05 -13.47
CA ARG A 147 -2.96 18.20 -12.01
C ARG A 147 -2.66 16.89 -11.29
N VAL A 148 -2.31 15.83 -12.01
CA VAL A 148 -2.02 14.52 -11.43
C VAL A 148 -0.52 14.34 -11.34
N GLU A 149 -0.03 14.26 -10.12
CA GLU A 149 1.38 14.01 -9.82
C GLU A 149 1.57 12.57 -9.36
N VAL A 150 2.63 11.93 -9.86
CA VAL A 150 3.01 10.60 -9.41
C VAL A 150 4.03 10.75 -8.29
N VAL A 151 3.65 10.28 -7.10
CA VAL A 151 4.53 10.17 -5.94
C VAL A 151 4.44 8.74 -5.43
N GLU A 152 5.50 7.98 -5.64
CA GLU A 152 5.63 6.58 -5.24
C GLU A 152 5.41 6.44 -3.73
N HIS A 153 4.99 5.25 -3.32
CA HIS A 153 4.82 4.99 -1.90
C HIS A 153 6.17 4.90 -1.19
N GLY A 154 6.25 5.48 0.00
CA GLY A 154 7.48 5.48 0.78
C GLY A 154 7.88 4.09 1.26
N ILE A 155 9.20 3.91 1.35
CA ILE A 155 9.86 2.71 1.83
C ILE A 155 10.67 3.09 3.07
N ILE A 156 10.59 2.24 4.10
CA ILE A 156 11.46 2.41 5.27
C ILE A 156 12.88 2.07 4.84
N ALA A 157 13.73 3.07 4.70
CA ALA A 157 15.15 2.86 4.44
C ALA A 157 15.80 2.30 5.70
N ARG A 158 16.43 1.13 5.59
CA ARG A 158 17.10 0.47 6.71
C ARG A 158 18.60 0.49 6.50
N GLU A 159 19.31 0.90 7.54
CA GLU A 159 20.76 0.81 7.57
C GLU A 159 21.19 -0.64 7.87
N ASN A 160 22.33 -1.05 7.33
CA ASN A 160 22.97 -2.34 7.63
C ASN A 160 22.15 -3.59 7.29
N VAL A 161 21.23 -3.52 6.33
CA VAL A 161 20.65 -4.73 5.73
C VAL A 161 21.71 -5.32 4.81
N ASN A 162 22.30 -6.44 5.24
CA ASN A 162 23.23 -7.23 4.45
C ASN A 162 22.57 -8.57 4.10
N ARG A 163 21.83 -8.56 2.99
CA ARG A 163 21.14 -9.74 2.47
C ARG A 163 21.99 -10.35 1.36
N GLU A 164 22.15 -11.67 1.41
CA GLU A 164 22.83 -12.44 0.36
C GLU A 164 21.87 -13.48 -0.23
N PRO A 165 22.07 -13.90 -1.49
CA PRO A 165 21.35 -15.03 -2.08
C PRO A 165 21.52 -16.28 -1.23
N ARG A 166 20.43 -17.01 -0.99
CA ARG A 166 20.44 -18.22 -0.17
C ARG A 166 19.40 -19.23 -0.60
N GLN A 167 19.55 -20.47 -0.14
CA GLN A 167 18.57 -21.54 -0.40
C GLN A 167 17.21 -21.14 0.18
N ILE A 168 16.15 -21.43 -0.56
CA ILE A 168 14.78 -21.14 -0.13
C ILE A 168 14.28 -22.34 0.66
N GLU A 169 14.16 -22.17 1.99
CA GLU A 169 13.56 -23.15 2.90
C GLU A 169 12.26 -22.61 3.50
N THR A 170 12.14 -21.27 3.64
CA THR A 170 10.97 -20.60 4.21
C THR A 170 10.48 -19.49 3.30
N ILE A 171 9.25 -19.64 2.81
CA ILE A 171 8.51 -18.61 2.09
C ILE A 171 7.61 -17.88 3.06
N LEU A 172 7.69 -16.56 3.09
CA LEU A 172 6.80 -15.71 3.86
C LEU A 172 5.63 -15.22 3.02
N PHE A 173 4.44 -15.34 3.58
CA PHE A 173 3.22 -14.68 3.12
C PHE A 173 2.79 -13.66 4.20
N PRO A 174 3.17 -12.38 4.07
CA PRO A 174 2.82 -11.35 5.03
C PRO A 174 1.51 -10.63 4.67
N GLY A 175 0.75 -10.27 5.70
CA GLY A 175 -0.45 -9.44 5.60
C GLY A 175 -1.73 -10.17 5.98
N GLY A 176 -2.81 -9.41 6.18
CA GLY A 176 -4.08 -9.97 6.65
C GLY A 176 -4.68 -11.02 5.70
N ILE A 177 -5.26 -12.07 6.28
CA ILE A 177 -5.81 -13.22 5.56
C ILE A 177 -7.13 -12.83 4.88
N ARG A 178 -7.07 -12.62 3.56
CA ARG A 178 -8.16 -12.10 2.71
C ARG A 178 -8.12 -12.70 1.30
N PRO A 179 -9.28 -12.88 0.62
CA PRO A 179 -9.34 -13.45 -0.73
C PRO A 179 -8.44 -12.76 -1.76
N ILE A 180 -8.45 -11.42 -1.79
CA ILE A 180 -7.67 -10.61 -2.74
C ILE A 180 -6.16 -10.86 -2.72
N LYS A 181 -5.65 -11.45 -1.63
CA LYS A 181 -4.22 -11.73 -1.44
C LYS A 181 -3.78 -13.06 -2.05
N GLY A 182 -4.69 -14.01 -2.27
CA GLY A 182 -4.38 -15.28 -2.96
C GLY A 182 -3.67 -16.34 -2.15
N HIS A 183 -4.01 -16.48 -0.87
CA HIS A 183 -3.43 -17.52 -0.01
C HIS A 183 -3.64 -18.92 -0.61
N GLU A 184 -4.76 -19.14 -1.30
CA GLU A 184 -5.07 -20.40 -1.99
C GLU A 184 -4.03 -20.79 -3.04
N VAL A 185 -3.41 -19.80 -3.68
CA VAL A 185 -2.38 -19.99 -4.72
C VAL A 185 -1.06 -20.41 -4.07
N ALA A 186 -0.66 -19.74 -2.99
CA ALA A 186 0.55 -20.07 -2.23
C ALA A 186 0.45 -21.49 -1.64
N ILE A 187 -0.70 -21.85 -1.06
CA ILE A 187 -0.96 -23.20 -0.53
C ILE A 187 -0.90 -24.23 -1.66
N SER A 188 -1.51 -23.95 -2.81
CA SER A 188 -1.46 -24.85 -3.95
C SER A 188 -0.05 -25.03 -4.50
N ALA A 189 0.82 -24.02 -4.41
CA ALA A 189 2.20 -24.11 -4.90
C ALA A 189 3.03 -25.13 -4.11
N LEU A 190 2.75 -25.31 -2.81
CA LEU A 190 3.44 -26.28 -1.96
C LEU A 190 3.34 -27.72 -2.45
N THR A 191 2.31 -28.05 -3.24
CA THR A 191 2.17 -29.41 -3.82
C THR A 191 3.31 -29.80 -4.76
N ALA A 192 4.10 -28.83 -5.23
CA ALA A 192 5.24 -29.03 -6.10
C ALA A 192 6.56 -28.52 -5.47
N LEU A 193 6.57 -28.22 -4.17
CA LEU A 193 7.74 -27.70 -3.45
C LEU A 193 8.08 -28.65 -2.30
N ASP A 194 9.17 -29.39 -2.44
CA ASP A 194 9.65 -30.30 -1.41
C ASP A 194 10.61 -29.59 -0.46
N GLY A 195 10.42 -29.78 0.85
CA GLY A 195 11.30 -29.24 1.89
C GLY A 195 11.18 -27.72 2.11
N ILE A 196 10.15 -27.08 1.55
CA ILE A 196 9.89 -25.64 1.71
C ILE A 196 8.68 -25.45 2.63
N ASN A 197 8.85 -24.60 3.65
CA ASN A 197 7.78 -24.19 4.54
C ASN A 197 7.15 -22.87 4.11
N LEU A 198 5.83 -22.75 4.27
CA LEU A 198 5.08 -21.51 4.09
C LEU A 198 4.72 -20.92 5.44
N ARG A 199 5.25 -19.73 5.73
CA ARG A 199 4.96 -18.94 6.92
C ARG A 199 3.91 -17.89 6.58
N ILE A 200 2.68 -18.05 7.10
CA ILE A 200 1.58 -17.11 6.88
C ILE A 200 1.44 -16.21 8.12
N VAL A 201 1.65 -14.91 7.94
CA VAL A 201 1.68 -13.93 9.04
C VAL A 201 0.64 -12.84 8.81
N GLY A 202 -0.42 -12.83 9.62
CA GLY A 202 -1.40 -11.75 9.64
C GLY A 202 -2.75 -12.15 10.22
N GLY A 203 -3.51 -11.13 10.65
CA GLY A 203 -4.83 -11.33 11.25
C GLY A 203 -5.87 -11.86 10.26
N ILE A 204 -6.81 -12.65 10.78
CA ILE A 204 -7.92 -13.21 10.00
C ILE A 204 -8.91 -12.09 9.64
N GLY A 205 -8.97 -11.73 8.36
CA GLY A 205 -9.94 -10.75 7.85
C GLY A 205 -11.30 -11.36 7.52
N ASN A 206 -11.34 -12.66 7.23
CA ASN A 206 -12.56 -13.40 6.92
C ASN A 206 -12.43 -14.84 7.43
N GLU A 207 -13.21 -15.17 8.45
CA GLU A 207 -13.16 -16.47 9.14
C GLU A 207 -13.56 -17.64 8.23
N ARG A 208 -14.56 -17.45 7.36
CA ARG A 208 -14.99 -18.49 6.40
C ARG A 208 -13.88 -18.81 5.40
N TYR A 209 -13.23 -17.78 4.87
CA TYR A 209 -12.11 -17.93 3.94
C TYR A 209 -10.92 -18.63 4.62
N TYR A 210 -10.54 -18.21 5.84
CA TYR A 210 -9.48 -18.85 6.60
C TYR A 210 -9.73 -20.35 6.83
N ARG A 211 -10.94 -20.75 7.22
CA ARG A 211 -11.29 -22.18 7.34
C ARG A 211 -11.21 -22.92 6.01
N GLY A 212 -11.59 -22.28 4.92
CA GLY A 212 -11.44 -22.82 3.57
C GLY A 212 -9.98 -23.12 3.23
N LEU A 213 -9.06 -22.20 3.56
CA LEU A 213 -7.63 -22.41 3.36
C LEU A 213 -7.09 -23.59 4.20
N ARG A 214 -7.53 -23.72 5.46
CA ARG A 214 -7.15 -24.86 6.32
C ARG A 214 -7.67 -26.18 5.76
N SER A 215 -8.86 -26.22 5.18
CA SER A 215 -9.38 -27.42 4.49
C SER A 215 -8.52 -27.73 3.27
N GLN A 216 -8.28 -26.74 2.40
CA GLN A 216 -7.47 -26.88 1.19
C GLN A 216 -6.08 -27.43 1.50
N ALA A 217 -5.40 -26.91 2.53
CA ALA A 217 -4.09 -27.40 2.93
C ALA A 217 -4.09 -28.88 3.34
N LYS A 218 -5.14 -29.33 4.04
CA LYS A 218 -5.32 -30.75 4.41
C LYS A 218 -5.64 -31.61 3.20
N ASP A 219 -6.54 -31.16 2.34
CA ASP A 219 -6.98 -31.89 1.14
C ASP A 219 -5.82 -32.09 0.16
N LEU A 220 -4.89 -31.11 0.10
CA LEU A 220 -3.68 -31.17 -0.70
C LEU A 220 -2.51 -31.90 0.00
N GLY A 221 -2.66 -32.29 1.28
CA GLY A 221 -1.60 -32.97 2.04
C GLY A 221 -0.41 -32.10 2.44
N VAL A 222 -0.55 -30.76 2.40
CA VAL A 222 0.54 -29.80 2.66
C VAL A 222 0.41 -29.05 3.99
N ASP A 223 -0.59 -29.37 4.83
CA ASP A 223 -0.83 -28.69 6.12
C ASP A 223 0.41 -28.69 7.03
N ASN A 224 1.22 -29.74 7.00
CA ASN A 224 2.46 -29.85 7.80
C ASN A 224 3.58 -28.90 7.33
N GLN A 225 3.48 -28.34 6.13
CA GLN A 225 4.44 -27.37 5.59
C GLN A 225 4.04 -25.93 5.92
N ILE A 226 2.87 -25.70 6.54
CA ILE A 226 2.34 -24.36 6.75
C ILE A 226 2.36 -23.99 8.23
N ASP A 227 3.08 -22.91 8.55
CA ASP A 227 3.08 -22.29 9.87
C ASP A 227 2.20 -21.04 9.87
N TRP A 228 1.18 -21.04 10.72
CA TRP A 228 0.14 -20.01 10.78
C TRP A 228 0.32 -19.09 11.99
N LEU A 229 0.72 -17.84 11.75
CA LEU A 229 0.65 -16.76 12.73
C LEU A 229 -0.56 -15.86 12.44
N ASN A 230 -1.75 -16.38 12.78
CA ASN A 230 -3.06 -15.86 12.38
C ASN A 230 -3.60 -14.71 13.27
N ARG A 231 -2.72 -13.80 13.71
CA ARG A 231 -3.06 -12.63 14.52
C ARG A 231 -2.46 -11.36 13.93
N PHE A 232 -2.95 -10.21 14.40
CA PHE A 232 -2.22 -8.97 14.19
C PHE A 232 -0.89 -9.04 14.98
N VAL A 233 0.19 -8.65 14.31
CA VAL A 233 1.56 -8.62 14.85
C VAL A 233 2.04 -7.18 14.87
N SER A 234 2.93 -6.85 15.80
CA SER A 234 3.58 -5.53 15.79
C SER A 234 4.48 -5.37 14.56
N ASP A 235 4.87 -4.13 14.26
CA ASP A 235 5.83 -3.87 13.18
C ASP A 235 7.17 -4.59 13.43
N ASP A 236 7.66 -4.60 14.68
CA ASP A 236 8.89 -5.32 15.06
C ASP A 236 8.79 -6.84 14.85
N GLU A 237 7.65 -7.44 15.21
CA GLU A 237 7.39 -8.85 14.95
C GLU A 237 7.38 -9.14 13.45
N LEU A 238 6.66 -8.31 12.67
CA LEU A 238 6.63 -8.43 11.22
C LEU A 238 8.03 -8.30 10.62
N PHE A 239 8.86 -7.37 11.11
CA PHE A 239 10.23 -7.18 10.66
C PHE A 239 11.10 -8.42 10.93
N SER A 240 10.93 -9.05 12.10
CA SER A 240 11.61 -10.31 12.41
C SER A 240 11.23 -11.42 11.42
N GLU A 241 9.98 -11.49 10.99
CA GLU A 241 9.53 -12.46 9.99
C GLU A 241 10.18 -12.21 8.62
N PHE A 242 10.28 -10.95 8.16
CA PHE A 242 11.00 -10.62 6.91
C PHE A 242 12.49 -10.98 6.97
N GLN A 243 13.17 -10.73 8.10
CA GLN A 243 14.58 -11.10 8.26
C GLN A 243 14.81 -12.62 8.14
N LYS A 244 13.89 -13.41 8.70
CA LYS A 244 13.96 -14.87 8.71
C LYS A 244 13.56 -15.49 7.38
N ALA A 245 12.60 -14.90 6.67
CA ALA A 245 12.09 -15.40 5.40
C ALA A 245 13.16 -15.41 4.31
N ASP A 246 13.22 -16.45 3.47
CA ASP A 246 14.12 -16.54 2.30
C ASP A 246 13.54 -15.85 1.07
N LEU A 247 12.22 -15.92 0.95
CA LEU A 247 11.43 -15.40 -0.15
C LEU A 247 10.12 -14.84 0.38
N VAL A 248 9.59 -13.79 -0.24
CA VAL A 248 8.21 -13.33 -0.04
C VAL A 248 7.36 -13.66 -1.27
N ILE A 249 6.18 -14.24 -1.05
CA ILE A 249 5.21 -14.53 -2.12
C ILE A 249 3.98 -13.61 -2.01
N LEU A 250 3.64 -12.91 -3.10
CA LEU A 250 2.47 -12.01 -3.17
C LEU A 250 1.58 -12.37 -4.38
N PRO A 251 0.82 -13.49 -4.31
CA PRO A 251 -0.05 -13.95 -5.40
C PRO A 251 -1.39 -13.20 -5.41
N TYR A 252 -1.33 -11.87 -5.37
CA TYR A 252 -2.49 -11.01 -5.24
C TYR A 252 -3.34 -11.05 -6.52
N GLU A 253 -4.58 -10.59 -6.46
CA GLU A 253 -5.36 -10.36 -7.67
C GLU A 253 -4.70 -9.26 -8.54
N SER A 254 -4.77 -9.40 -9.87
CA SER A 254 -4.03 -8.56 -10.83
C SER A 254 -4.41 -7.08 -10.80
N HIS A 255 -5.57 -6.74 -10.27
CA HIS A 255 -6.01 -5.37 -10.08
C HIS A 255 -5.59 -4.79 -8.71
N THR A 256 -4.69 -5.44 -7.96
CA THR A 256 -4.19 -4.91 -6.69
C THR A 256 -3.59 -3.51 -6.85
N SER A 257 -3.72 -2.68 -5.82
CA SER A 257 -2.98 -1.42 -5.70
C SER A 257 -1.59 -1.67 -5.11
N MET A 258 -0.76 -0.62 -5.07
CA MET A 258 0.54 -0.64 -4.40
C MET A 258 0.39 -1.21 -2.98
N SER A 259 1.30 -2.12 -2.61
CA SER A 259 1.24 -2.87 -1.37
C SER A 259 2.32 -2.42 -0.39
N GLY A 260 1.92 -1.92 0.80
CA GLY A 260 2.88 -1.66 1.89
C GLY A 260 3.67 -2.91 2.28
N ILE A 261 3.12 -4.11 2.07
CA ILE A 261 3.85 -5.36 2.29
C ILE A 261 5.03 -5.53 1.31
N LEU A 262 4.87 -5.13 0.04
CA LEU A 262 5.97 -5.16 -0.92
C LEU A 262 7.06 -4.15 -0.49
N SER A 263 6.68 -2.98 0.02
CA SER A 263 7.66 -2.01 0.54
C SER A 263 8.49 -2.57 1.69
N HIS A 264 7.92 -3.44 2.54
CA HIS A 264 8.68 -4.12 3.59
C HIS A 264 9.63 -5.20 3.04
N ALA A 265 9.22 -5.94 2.00
CA ALA A 265 10.11 -6.89 1.32
C ALA A 265 11.33 -6.16 0.72
N ILE A 266 11.10 -5.03 0.05
CA ILE A 266 12.15 -4.16 -0.50
C ILE A 266 13.05 -3.61 0.60
N SER A 267 12.45 -3.09 1.69
CA SER A 267 13.17 -2.55 2.85
C SER A 267 14.13 -3.56 3.48
N TRP A 268 13.75 -4.84 3.50
CA TRP A 268 14.58 -5.96 4.00
C TRP A 268 15.35 -6.71 2.92
N GLN A 269 15.29 -6.23 1.67
CA GLN A 269 15.93 -6.81 0.50
C GLN A 269 15.58 -8.30 0.28
N VAL A 270 14.40 -8.75 0.73
CA VAL A 270 13.97 -10.14 0.60
C VAL A 270 13.49 -10.38 -0.83
N PRO A 271 14.08 -11.33 -1.59
CA PRO A 271 13.61 -11.67 -2.92
C PRO A 271 12.11 -12.01 -2.94
N VAL A 272 11.43 -11.72 -4.05
CA VAL A 272 9.98 -11.80 -4.14
C VAL A 272 9.51 -12.59 -5.35
N VAL A 273 8.37 -13.26 -5.21
CA VAL A 273 7.57 -13.80 -6.32
C VAL A 273 6.18 -13.16 -6.28
N LEU A 274 5.83 -12.47 -7.36
CA LEU A 274 4.74 -11.52 -7.45
C LEU A 274 3.76 -11.90 -8.57
N THR A 275 2.48 -11.55 -8.40
CA THR A 275 1.57 -11.48 -9.56
C THR A 275 2.06 -10.44 -10.56
N ASP A 276 2.06 -10.79 -11.85
CA ASP A 276 2.29 -9.79 -12.90
C ASP A 276 1.14 -8.78 -12.96
N CYS A 277 1.37 -7.59 -12.40
CA CYS A 277 0.40 -6.52 -12.42
C CYS A 277 1.06 -5.13 -12.44
N PRO A 278 0.38 -4.10 -12.99
CA PRO A 278 0.95 -2.77 -13.13
C PRO A 278 1.45 -2.16 -11.81
N ALA A 279 0.80 -2.46 -10.69
CA ALA A 279 1.18 -1.90 -9.39
C ALA A 279 2.53 -2.44 -8.88
N PHE A 280 2.83 -3.70 -9.15
CA PHE A 280 4.11 -4.31 -8.77
C PHE A 280 5.20 -4.01 -9.78
N ARG A 281 4.88 -4.03 -11.09
CA ARG A 281 5.77 -3.64 -12.19
C ARG A 281 6.27 -2.20 -12.08
N HIS A 282 5.53 -1.33 -11.40
CA HIS A 282 5.97 0.05 -11.16
C HIS A 282 7.13 0.16 -10.16
N VAL A 283 7.33 -0.86 -9.32
CA VAL A 283 8.30 -0.82 -8.21
C VAL A 283 9.40 -1.87 -8.36
N VAL A 284 9.13 -2.97 -9.10
CA VAL A 284 10.08 -4.07 -9.31
C VAL A 284 10.38 -4.23 -10.80
N ASP A 285 11.67 -4.18 -11.15
CA ASP A 285 12.22 -4.27 -12.50
C ASP A 285 13.07 -5.54 -12.69
N CYS A 286 12.45 -6.69 -12.39
CA CYS A 286 13.03 -8.02 -12.57
C CYS A 286 11.95 -8.96 -13.09
N GLU A 287 12.05 -9.38 -14.36
CA GLU A 287 11.04 -10.22 -15.03
C GLU A 287 10.80 -11.54 -14.30
N GLU A 288 11.86 -12.15 -13.78
CA GLU A 288 11.83 -13.43 -13.07
C GLU A 288 11.07 -13.36 -11.73
N ALA A 289 10.81 -12.16 -11.21
CA ALA A 289 9.99 -11.97 -10.01
C ALA A 289 8.49 -12.12 -10.30
N PHE A 290 8.05 -12.11 -11.57
CA PHE A 290 6.64 -12.02 -11.93
C PHE A 290 6.05 -13.33 -12.47
N VAL A 291 4.81 -13.59 -12.07
CA VAL A 291 4.02 -14.74 -12.52
C VAL A 291 2.69 -14.24 -13.10
N THR A 292 2.49 -14.43 -14.40
CA THR A 292 1.26 -14.02 -15.10
C THR A 292 0.07 -14.93 -14.76
N ARG A 293 0.33 -16.24 -14.62
CA ARG A 293 -0.71 -17.23 -14.38
C ARG A 293 -0.89 -17.47 -12.88
N ARG A 294 -2.05 -17.04 -12.34
CA ARG A 294 -2.37 -17.10 -10.91
C ARG A 294 -2.81 -18.50 -10.43
N ASP A 295 -1.92 -19.49 -10.53
CA ASP A 295 -2.13 -20.82 -9.92
C ASP A 295 -0.85 -21.41 -9.31
N GLY A 296 -1.04 -22.42 -8.45
CA GLY A 296 0.04 -23.00 -7.67
C GLY A 296 1.21 -23.54 -8.49
N ARG A 297 0.98 -24.13 -9.67
CA ARG A 297 2.08 -24.71 -10.47
C ARG A 297 2.99 -23.62 -11.03
N ALA A 298 2.40 -22.53 -11.52
CA ALA A 298 3.16 -21.42 -12.06
C ALA A 298 4.00 -20.73 -10.97
N TYR A 299 3.43 -20.52 -9.78
CA TYR A 299 4.18 -19.97 -8.64
C TYR A 299 5.25 -20.92 -8.14
N ALA A 300 4.98 -22.22 -8.05
CA ALA A 300 5.99 -23.20 -7.68
C ALA A 300 7.18 -23.21 -8.64
N ALA A 301 6.92 -23.13 -9.96
CA ALA A 301 7.97 -23.04 -10.96
C ALA A 301 8.83 -21.77 -10.79
N ALA A 302 8.21 -20.61 -10.56
CA ALA A 302 8.92 -19.37 -10.30
C ALA A 302 9.76 -19.43 -9.02
N ILE A 303 9.23 -20.04 -7.95
CA ILE A 303 9.95 -20.26 -6.69
C ILE A 303 11.16 -21.18 -6.91
N GLN A 304 10.99 -22.27 -7.64
CA GLN A 304 12.09 -23.20 -7.96
C GLN A 304 13.18 -22.53 -8.82
N GLU A 305 12.79 -21.69 -9.78
CA GLU A 305 13.74 -20.91 -10.57
C GLU A 305 14.50 -19.93 -9.69
N MET A 306 13.79 -19.20 -8.83
CA MET A 306 14.39 -18.27 -7.86
C MET A 306 15.35 -19.00 -6.90
N ASP A 307 15.03 -20.24 -6.50
CA ASP A 307 15.93 -21.03 -5.66
C ASP A 307 17.18 -21.50 -6.41
N ARG A 308 17.04 -21.96 -7.67
CA ARG A 308 18.17 -22.45 -8.47
C ARG A 308 19.09 -21.32 -8.93
N ASN A 309 18.52 -20.16 -9.24
CA ASN A 309 19.22 -19.06 -9.90
C ASN A 309 19.56 -17.93 -8.90
N LYS A 310 20.67 -18.09 -8.19
CA LYS A 310 21.15 -17.10 -7.21
C LYS A 310 21.48 -15.74 -7.84
N ALA A 311 21.73 -15.67 -9.14
CA ALA A 311 21.96 -14.40 -9.83
C ALA A 311 20.69 -13.53 -9.86
N VAL A 312 19.51 -14.14 -10.04
CA VAL A 312 18.22 -13.42 -9.98
C VAL A 312 17.96 -12.91 -8.56
N GLN A 313 18.25 -13.71 -7.53
CA GLN A 313 18.15 -13.25 -6.14
C GLN A 313 19.06 -12.04 -5.90
N GLN A 314 20.31 -12.09 -6.39
CA GLN A 314 21.26 -10.99 -6.25
C GLN A 314 20.78 -9.73 -6.97
N GLN A 315 20.21 -9.87 -8.18
CA GLN A 315 19.63 -8.76 -8.92
C GLN A 315 18.54 -8.07 -8.10
N LEU A 316 17.58 -8.83 -7.57
CA LEU A 316 16.51 -8.28 -6.71
C LEU A 316 17.05 -7.62 -5.45
N ILE A 317 18.04 -8.22 -4.78
CA ILE A 317 18.67 -7.64 -3.58
C ILE A 317 19.30 -6.28 -3.91
N ASN A 318 20.06 -6.20 -4.99
CA ASN A 318 20.73 -4.96 -5.44
C ASN A 318 19.70 -3.89 -5.83
N GLU A 319 18.68 -4.29 -6.59
CA GLU A 319 17.58 -3.43 -6.98
C GLU A 319 16.88 -2.85 -5.74
N PHE A 320 16.53 -3.69 -4.77
CA PHE A 320 15.85 -3.28 -3.55
C PHE A 320 16.68 -2.36 -2.67
N GLN A 321 18.01 -2.54 -2.67
CA GLN A 321 18.92 -1.60 -2.02
C GLN A 321 18.87 -0.20 -2.66
N CYS A 322 18.78 -0.11 -3.99
CA CYS A 322 18.62 1.16 -4.70
C CYS A 322 17.22 1.76 -4.48
N THR A 323 16.17 0.95 -4.67
CA THR A 323 14.77 1.35 -4.57
C THR A 323 14.42 1.86 -3.17
N SER A 324 14.90 1.18 -2.10
CA SER A 324 14.68 1.61 -0.71
C SER A 324 15.30 2.98 -0.39
N LYS A 325 16.41 3.35 -1.04
CA LYS A 325 17.03 4.68 -0.90
C LYS A 325 16.26 5.73 -1.68
N ASN A 326 15.96 5.45 -2.96
CA ASN A 326 15.30 6.38 -3.88
C ASN A 326 13.88 6.75 -3.42
N TYR A 327 13.13 5.76 -2.94
CA TYR A 327 11.76 5.93 -2.45
C TYR A 327 11.68 5.92 -0.92
N SER A 328 12.75 6.34 -0.24
CA SER A 328 12.71 6.53 1.21
C SER A 328 11.61 7.52 1.62
N TRP A 329 11.02 7.35 2.81
CA TRP A 329 10.01 8.30 3.31
C TRP A 329 10.50 9.75 3.34
N LYS A 330 11.80 9.97 3.55
CA LYS A 330 12.42 11.29 3.44
C LYS A 330 12.34 11.86 2.02
N SER A 331 12.66 11.04 1.00
CA SER A 331 12.56 11.41 -0.42
C SER A 331 11.11 11.67 -0.85
N ILE A 332 10.18 10.80 -0.41
CA ILE A 332 8.74 10.95 -0.67
C ILE A 332 8.17 12.21 0.01
N ALA A 333 8.60 12.50 1.23
CA ALA A 333 8.21 13.73 1.93
C ALA A 333 8.72 14.98 1.21
N ALA A 334 9.97 14.98 0.73
CA ALA A 334 10.53 16.10 -0.03
C ALA A 334 9.70 16.37 -1.30
N ARG A 335 9.41 15.34 -2.10
CA ARG A 335 8.56 15.47 -3.30
C ARG A 335 7.14 15.94 -2.98
N THR A 336 6.57 15.44 -1.89
CA THR A 336 5.24 15.88 -1.44
C THR A 336 5.26 17.35 -0.98
N ALA A 337 6.35 17.79 -0.34
CA ALA A 337 6.53 19.19 0.06
C ALA A 337 6.74 20.11 -1.14
N ASP A 338 7.43 19.67 -2.19
CA ASP A 338 7.55 20.43 -3.45
C ASP A 338 6.16 20.71 -4.04
N ILE A 339 5.28 19.71 -4.07
CA ILE A 339 3.88 19.87 -4.52
C ILE A 339 3.12 20.89 -3.67
N TYR A 340 3.43 21.01 -2.38
CA TYR A 340 2.80 22.04 -1.55
C TYR A 340 3.24 23.45 -1.95
N ASN A 341 4.51 23.61 -2.35
CA ASN A 341 5.10 24.91 -2.68
C ASN A 341 4.81 25.39 -4.11
N ASP A 342 4.49 24.48 -5.04
CA ASP A 342 4.13 24.77 -6.44
C ASP A 342 2.81 25.54 -6.57
#